data_AF-A0A3D1TVQ0-F1
#
_entry.id   AF-A0A3D1TVQ0-F1
#
_cell.length_a   1.000
_cell.length_b   1.000
_cell.length_c   1.000
_cell.angle_alpha   90.00
_cell.angle_beta   90.00
_cell.angle_gamma   90.00
#
_symmetry.space_group_name_H-M   'P 1'
#
loop_
_entity.id
_entity.type
_entity.pdbx_description
1 polymer ?
#
loop_
_entity_poly.entity_id
_entity_poly.type
_entity_poly.pdbx_seq_one_letter_code
_entity_poly.pdbx_strand_id
1 'polypeptide(L)'
;MAPNTDLERMIVQLFEEATGVQGVGVEDDFFELGGESLRAIQMASRLSSMYAINVMTVMPFGHPNPRALAETIEDVLRKKLLSMSDEEVRLHVSSASKS
;
A
#
# COMPACT_ATOMS: atom_id res chain seq x y z
N MET A 1 -7.56 -16.92 -5.40
CA MET A 1 -8.39 -16.68 -4.18
C MET A 1 -9.12 -15.36 -4.34
N ALA A 2 -10.28 -15.19 -3.69
CA ALA A 2 -11.07 -13.96 -3.79
C ALA A 2 -10.54 -12.87 -2.83
N PRO A 3 -10.72 -11.57 -3.16
CA PRO A 3 -10.44 -10.46 -2.24
C PRO A 3 -11.35 -10.45 -1.02
N ASN A 4 -10.75 -10.31 0.16
CA ASN A 4 -11.42 -10.21 1.45
C ASN A 4 -11.52 -8.76 1.94
N THR A 5 -10.61 -7.87 1.54
CA THR A 5 -10.63 -6.43 1.94
C THR A 5 -10.95 -5.50 0.76
N ASP A 6 -11.39 -4.27 1.06
CA ASP A 6 -11.60 -3.23 0.04
C ASP A 6 -10.28 -2.83 -0.63
N LEU A 7 -9.18 -2.85 0.12
CA LEU A 7 -7.85 -2.55 -0.41
C LEU A 7 -7.38 -3.65 -1.38
N GLU A 8 -7.54 -4.92 -1.04
CA GLU A 8 -7.27 -6.04 -1.96
C GLU A 8 -8.11 -5.91 -3.24
N ARG A 9 -9.42 -5.59 -3.13
CA ARG A 9 -10.29 -5.39 -4.31
C ARG A 9 -9.79 -4.28 -5.22
N MET A 10 -9.41 -3.15 -4.64
CA MET A 10 -8.90 -2.01 -5.39
C MET A 10 -7.57 -2.34 -6.07
N ILE A 11 -6.66 -3.02 -5.38
CA ILE A 11 -5.37 -3.40 -5.96
C ILE A 11 -5.55 -4.44 -7.07
N VAL A 12 -6.45 -5.40 -6.92
CA VAL A 12 -6.83 -6.33 -8.01
C VAL A 12 -7.29 -5.56 -9.23
N GLN A 13 -8.19 -4.58 -9.06
CA GLN A 13 -8.65 -3.76 -10.19
C GLN A 13 -7.50 -2.99 -10.85
N LEU A 14 -6.56 -2.45 -10.07
CA LEU A 14 -5.37 -1.78 -10.62
C LEU A 14 -4.46 -2.74 -11.39
N PHE A 15 -4.34 -3.99 -10.94
CA PHE A 15 -3.59 -5.03 -11.65
C PHE A 15 -4.27 -5.37 -12.99
N GLU A 16 -5.60 -5.52 -13.00
CA GLU A 16 -6.36 -5.76 -14.23
C GLU A 16 -6.23 -4.59 -15.22
N GLU A 17 -6.32 -3.35 -14.75
CA GLU A 17 -6.12 -2.14 -15.56
C GLU A 17 -4.68 -2.06 -16.13
N ALA A 18 -3.69 -2.43 -15.33
CA ALA A 18 -2.29 -2.36 -15.72
C ALA A 18 -1.89 -3.48 -16.68
N THR A 19 -2.34 -4.71 -16.46
CA THR A 19 -1.94 -5.90 -17.22
C THR A 19 -2.88 -6.22 -18.38
N GLY A 20 -4.13 -5.74 -18.33
CA GLY A 20 -5.20 -6.13 -19.25
C GLY A 20 -5.76 -7.53 -18.99
N VAL A 21 -5.27 -8.23 -17.96
CA VAL A 21 -5.81 -9.53 -17.53
C VAL A 21 -7.11 -9.31 -16.75
N GLN A 22 -8.06 -10.22 -16.89
CA GLN A 22 -9.33 -10.20 -16.15
C GLN A 22 -9.36 -11.36 -15.15
N GLY A 23 -10.01 -11.16 -14.02
CA GLY A 23 -10.12 -12.18 -12.97
C GLY A 23 -8.82 -12.39 -12.20
N VAL A 24 -8.04 -11.32 -12.01
CA VAL A 24 -6.79 -11.37 -11.24
C VAL A 24 -7.07 -11.80 -9.79
N GLY A 25 -6.39 -12.84 -9.34
CA GLY A 25 -6.42 -13.32 -7.96
C GLY A 25 -5.56 -12.47 -7.03
N VAL A 26 -5.89 -12.46 -5.74
CA VAL A 26 -5.13 -11.68 -4.74
C VAL A 26 -3.71 -12.18 -4.47
N GLU A 27 -3.36 -13.37 -4.95
CA GLU A 27 -2.01 -13.95 -4.82
C GLU A 27 -1.26 -13.95 -6.15
N ASP A 28 -1.88 -13.46 -7.23
CA ASP A 28 -1.27 -13.48 -8.56
C ASP A 28 -0.16 -12.43 -8.63
N ASP A 29 1.02 -12.84 -9.09
CA ASP A 29 2.16 -11.95 -9.24
C ASP A 29 2.00 -11.02 -10.44
N PHE A 30 2.25 -9.73 -10.23
CA PHE A 30 2.15 -8.71 -11.28
C PHE A 30 3.00 -9.02 -12.52
N PHE A 31 4.21 -9.56 -12.35
CA PHE A 31 5.13 -9.82 -13.46
C PHE A 31 4.81 -11.14 -14.17
N GLU A 32 4.34 -12.16 -13.45
CA GLU A 32 3.80 -13.38 -14.05
C GLU A 32 2.55 -13.11 -14.91
N LEU A 33 1.78 -12.08 -14.57
CA LEU A 33 0.65 -11.59 -15.37
C LEU A 33 1.08 -10.76 -16.61
N GLY A 34 2.39 -10.60 -16.86
CA GLY A 34 2.91 -9.82 -17.98
C GLY A 34 2.99 -8.31 -17.70
N GLY A 35 2.95 -7.90 -16.43
CA GLY A 35 3.06 -6.51 -16.03
C GLY A 35 4.42 -5.88 -16.36
N GLU A 36 4.40 -4.64 -16.82
CA GLU A 36 5.61 -3.86 -17.14
C GLU A 36 6.06 -3.00 -15.95
N SER A 37 7.38 -2.85 -15.76
CA SER A 37 7.95 -2.04 -14.66
C SER A 37 7.44 -0.60 -14.65
N LEU A 38 7.23 0.02 -15.82
CA LEU A 38 6.69 1.39 -15.90
C LEU A 38 5.27 1.47 -15.33
N ARG A 39 4.43 0.48 -15.61
CA ARG A 39 3.06 0.40 -15.07
C ARG A 39 3.07 0.13 -13.57
N ALA A 40 3.97 -0.75 -13.11
CA ALA A 40 4.20 -0.96 -11.68
C ALA A 40 4.57 0.33 -10.95
N ILE A 41 5.50 1.11 -11.52
CA ILE A 41 5.92 2.42 -10.98
C ILE A 41 4.75 3.42 -10.96
N GLN A 42 3.97 3.51 -12.04
CA GLN A 42 2.82 4.40 -12.12
C GLN A 42 1.75 4.05 -11.08
N MET A 43 1.47 2.75 -10.90
CA MET A 43 0.54 2.24 -9.89
C MET A 43 1.05 2.53 -8.47
N ALA A 44 2.33 2.27 -8.19
CA ALA A 44 2.95 2.57 -6.90
C ALA A 44 2.87 4.07 -6.57
N SER A 45 3.09 4.94 -7.56
CA SER A 45 2.97 6.40 -7.42
C SER A 45 1.53 6.83 -7.11
N ARG A 46 0.54 6.24 -7.78
CA ARG A 46 -0.89 6.48 -7.53
C ARG A 46 -1.27 6.08 -6.09
N LEU A 47 -0.90 4.87 -5.67
CA LEU A 47 -1.15 4.38 -4.31
C LEU A 47 -0.44 5.24 -3.26
N SER A 48 0.80 5.64 -3.52
CA SER A 48 1.57 6.53 -2.64
C SER A 48 0.85 7.86 -2.41
N SER A 49 0.29 8.43 -3.48
CA SER A 49 -0.47 9.68 -3.44
C SER A 49 -1.80 9.53 -2.69
N MET A 50 -2.51 8.41 -2.88
CA MET A 50 -3.80 8.15 -2.23
C MET A 50 -3.68 8.01 -0.71
N TYR A 51 -2.61 7.37 -0.24
CA TYR A 51 -2.43 7.03 1.18
C TYR A 51 -1.40 7.92 1.91
N ALA A 52 -0.74 8.84 1.20
CA ALA A 52 0.34 9.67 1.72
C ALA A 52 1.43 8.82 2.43
N ILE A 53 1.85 7.75 1.76
CA ILE A 53 2.92 6.81 2.16
C ILE A 53 3.80 6.49 0.94
N ASN A 54 5.02 5.99 1.16
CA ASN A 54 5.89 5.59 0.05
C ASN A 54 5.69 4.10 -0.30
N VAL A 55 4.92 3.81 -1.35
CA VAL A 55 4.65 2.45 -1.85
C VAL A 55 5.72 1.98 -2.84
N MET A 56 6.54 2.90 -3.37
CA MET A 56 7.57 2.59 -4.38
C MET A 56 8.67 1.64 -3.88
N THR A 57 8.88 1.52 -2.57
CA THR A 57 9.84 0.58 -2.00
C THR A 57 9.39 -0.88 -2.04
N VAL A 58 8.10 -1.13 -2.31
CA VAL A 58 7.47 -2.46 -2.18
C VAL A 58 7.24 -3.11 -3.55
N MET A 59 6.86 -2.30 -4.54
CA MET A 59 6.40 -2.78 -5.85
C MET A 59 7.49 -3.34 -6.80
N PRO A 60 8.68 -2.75 -6.95
CA PRO A 60 9.60 -3.16 -8.01
C PRO A 60 10.45 -4.41 -7.73
N PHE A 61 10.51 -4.90 -6.48
CA PHE A 61 11.62 -5.77 -6.05
C PHE A 61 11.22 -7.17 -5.53
N GLY A 62 9.94 -7.56 -5.51
CA GLY A 62 9.54 -8.73 -4.72
C GLY A 62 8.39 -9.60 -5.21
N HIS A 63 8.04 -9.59 -6.50
CA HIS A 63 6.84 -10.26 -7.00
C HIS A 63 5.56 -9.79 -6.28
N PRO A 64 5.11 -8.55 -6.52
CA PRO A 64 3.99 -8.00 -5.79
C PRO A 64 2.70 -8.70 -6.22
N ASN A 65 2.03 -9.32 -5.25
CA ASN A 65 0.62 -9.71 -5.39
C ASN A 65 -0.30 -8.74 -4.63
N PRO A 66 -1.59 -8.67 -4.98
CA PRO A 66 -2.51 -7.73 -4.36
C PRO A 66 -2.60 -7.81 -2.83
N ARG A 67 -2.53 -9.02 -2.25
CA ARG A 67 -2.58 -9.20 -0.80
C ARG A 67 -1.34 -8.63 -0.10
N ALA A 68 -0.15 -9.02 -0.53
CA ALA A 68 1.10 -8.56 0.07
C ALA A 68 1.22 -7.02 0.00
N LEU A 69 0.74 -6.43 -1.09
CA LEU A 69 0.70 -4.98 -1.23
C LEU A 69 -0.32 -4.34 -0.27
N ALA A 70 -1.51 -4.92 -0.12
CA ALA A 70 -2.52 -4.46 0.84
C ALA A 70 -1.98 -4.50 2.28
N GLU A 71 -1.43 -5.65 2.70
CA GLU A 71 -0.86 -5.85 4.03
C GLU A 71 0.25 -4.83 4.33
N THR A 72 1.11 -4.55 3.35
CA THR A 72 2.20 -3.58 3.51
C THR A 72 1.66 -2.16 3.70
N ILE A 73 0.67 -1.76 2.90
CA ILE A 73 0.02 -0.45 3.02
C ILE A 73 -0.64 -0.32 4.40
N GLU A 74 -1.37 -1.34 4.84
CA GLU A 74 -2.05 -1.38 6.13
C GLU A 74 -1.06 -1.29 7.30
N ASP A 75 0.06 -2.04 7.26
CA ASP A 75 1.09 -1.99 8.29
C ASP A 75 1.77 -0.62 8.38
N VAL A 76 2.07 0.02 7.25
CA VAL A 76 2.64 1.37 7.21
C VAL A 76 1.65 2.39 7.79
N LEU A 77 0.37 2.31 7.41
CA LEU A 77 -0.67 3.20 7.94
C LEU A 77 -0.86 3.00 9.44
N ARG A 78 -0.82 1.75 9.92
CA ARG A 78 -0.90 1.41 11.34
C ARG A 78 0.27 1.98 12.13
N LYS A 79 1.50 1.84 11.63
CA LYS A 79 2.70 2.41 12.25
C LYS A 79 2.65 3.93 12.26
N LYS A 80 2.20 4.57 11.18
CA LYS A 80 1.99 6.02 11.10
C LYS A 80 1.02 6.48 12.17
N LEU A 81 -0.13 5.82 12.31
CA LEU A 81 -1.13 6.13 13.33
C LEU A 81 -0.56 6.01 14.76
N LEU A 82 0.16 4.92 15.07
CA LEU A 82 0.79 4.74 16.37
C LEU A 82 1.83 5.82 16.68
N SER A 83 2.63 6.22 15.67
CA SER A 83 3.65 7.26 15.84
C SER A 83 3.06 8.67 16.05
N MET A 84 1.91 8.97 15.44
CA MET A 84 1.19 10.23 15.65
C MET A 84 0.65 10.32 17.07
N SER A 85 0.08 9.23 17.60
CA SER A 85 -0.38 9.18 18.99
C SER A 85 0.76 9.43 19.98
N ASP A 86 1.95 8.88 19.73
CA ASP A 86 3.13 9.12 20.55
C ASP A 86 3.60 10.59 20.50
N GLU A 87 3.52 11.24 19.33
CA GLU A 87 3.90 12.64 19.15
C GLU A 87 2.90 13.61 19.80
N GLU A 88 1.60 13.36 19.66
CA GLU A 88 0.53 14.14 20.30
C GLU A 88 0.64 14.09 21.84
N VAL A 89 0.95 12.91 22.38
CA VAL A 89 1.23 12.74 23.82
C VAL A 89 2.47 13.54 24.22
N ARG A 90 3.58 13.47 23.46
CA ARG A 90 4.79 14.26 23.73
C ARG A 90 4.54 15.76 23.72
N LEU A 91 3.77 16.27 22.75
CA LEU A 91 3.41 17.69 22.64
C LEU A 91 2.58 18.17 23.83
N HIS A 92 1.61 17.37 24.30
CA HIS A 92 0.80 17.71 25.48
C HIS A 92 1.59 17.71 26.80
N VAL A 93 2.53 16.78 26.99
CA VAL A 93 3.33 16.73 28.23
C VAL A 93 4.36 17.87 28.28
N SER A 94 4.88 18.32 27.13
CA SER A 94 5.83 19.42 27.05
C SER A 94 5.23 20.81 27.34
N SER A 95 3.91 21.01 27.11
CA SER A 95 3.23 22.28 27.42
C SER A 95 2.81 22.38 28.90
N ALA A 96 2.63 21.25 29.59
CA ALA A 96 2.21 21.21 30.99
C ALA A 96 3.35 21.42 32.02
N SER A 97 4.63 21.33 31.61
CA SER A 97 5.79 21.41 32.54
C SER A 97 6.45 22.81 32.61
N LYS A 98 5.80 23.86 32.11
CA LYS A 98 6.39 25.21 32.03
C LYS A 98 5.79 26.26 33.00
N SER A 99 5.17 25.82 34.09
CA SER A 99 4.69 26.70 35.18
C SER A 99 5.42 26.42 36.49
#